data_AF-A0A6B2C7G0-F1
#
_entry.id   AF-A0A6B2C7G0-F1
#
_cell.length_a   1.000
_cell.length_b   1.000
_cell.length_c   1.000
_cell.angle_alpha   90.00
_cell.angle_beta   90.00
_cell.angle_gamma   90.00
#
_symmetry.space_group_name_H-M   'P 1'
#
loop_
_entity.id
_entity.type
_entity.pdbx_description
1 polymer ?
#
loop_
_entity_poly.entity_id
_entity_poly.type
_entity_poly.pdbx_seq_one_letter_code
_entity_poly.pdbx_strand_id
1 'polypeptide(L)'
;MSSEKKRFTIDLEKEAVTCGGVVAAILTNLKRVKPGEELYVKAGEDQIKELNEILDLLNRHEIIKIITKYSDREYILMRLK
;
A
#
# COMPACT_ATOMS: atom_id res chain seq x y z
N MET A 1 10.39 6.16 -24.56
CA MET A 1 8.99 5.76 -24.35
C MET A 1 8.73 5.78 -22.85
N SER A 2 8.03 6.81 -22.35
CA SER A 2 7.64 6.85 -20.94
C SER A 2 6.59 5.76 -20.72
N SER A 3 6.98 4.66 -20.09
CA SER A 3 6.02 3.73 -19.52
C SER A 3 5.25 4.52 -18.46
N GLU A 4 4.00 4.90 -18.76
CA GLU A 4 3.07 5.36 -17.73
C GLU A 4 2.96 4.23 -16.72
N LYS A 5 3.69 4.34 -15.60
CA LYS A 5 3.61 3.37 -14.52
C LYS A 5 2.17 3.39 -14.03
N LYS A 6 1.47 2.29 -14.25
CA LYS A 6 0.10 2.12 -13.79
C LYS A 6 0.10 2.29 -12.27
N ARG A 7 -0.57 3.35 -11.80
CA ARG A 7 -0.66 3.68 -10.39
C ARG A 7 -2.02 3.25 -9.87
N PHE A 8 -2.02 2.30 -8.96
CA PHE A 8 -3.22 1.88 -8.25
C PHE A 8 -3.36 2.74 -7.00
N THR A 9 -4.59 3.14 -6.66
CA THR A 9 -4.87 3.93 -5.46
C THR A 9 -5.80 3.13 -4.57
N ILE A 10 -5.47 3.08 -3.28
CA ILE A 10 -6.34 2.49 -2.26
C ILE A 10 -6.67 3.53 -1.20
N ASP A 11 -7.93 3.52 -0.80
CA ASP A 11 -8.48 4.30 0.31
C ASP A 11 -8.85 3.30 1.41
N LEU A 12 -8.00 3.19 2.43
CA LEU A 12 -8.13 2.17 3.47
C LEU A 12 -9.37 2.38 4.34
N GLU A 13 -9.91 3.59 4.45
CA GLU A 13 -11.17 3.82 5.18
C GLU A 13 -12.33 3.02 4.54
N LYS A 14 -12.30 2.86 3.22
CA LYS A 14 -13.32 2.11 2.46
C LYS A 14 -12.94 0.64 2.28
N GLU A 15 -11.70 0.40 1.86
CA GLU A 15 -11.23 -0.94 1.51
C GLU A 15 -11.12 -1.84 2.75
N ALA A 16 -10.72 -1.29 3.91
CA ALA A 16 -10.62 -2.08 5.14
C ALA A 16 -11.99 -2.58 5.62
N VAL A 17 -13.05 -1.79 5.44
CA VAL A 17 -14.44 -2.22 5.76
C VAL A 17 -14.83 -3.41 4.89
N THR A 18 -14.49 -3.36 3.61
CA THR A 18 -14.82 -4.43 2.65
C THR A 18 -13.97 -5.68 2.87
N CYS A 19 -12.69 -5.51 3.22
CA CYS A 19 -11.74 -6.61 3.40
C CYS A 19 -11.69 -7.17 4.83
N GLY A 20 -12.36 -6.52 5.79
CA GLY A 20 -12.34 -6.90 7.21
C GLY A 20 -11.09 -6.45 7.98
N GLY A 21 -10.31 -5.49 7.47
CA GLY A 21 -9.13 -4.93 8.14
C GLY A 21 -8.11 -4.31 7.19
N VAL A 22 -7.14 -3.54 7.75
CA VAL A 22 -6.10 -2.84 6.97
C VAL A 22 -5.16 -3.84 6.31
N VAL A 23 -4.70 -4.85 7.06
CA VAL A 23 -3.82 -5.89 6.52
C VAL A 23 -4.43 -6.59 5.31
N ALA A 24 -5.71 -6.98 5.41
CA ALA A 24 -6.43 -7.66 4.32
C ALA A 24 -6.57 -6.75 3.09
N ALA A 25 -6.87 -5.47 3.28
CA ALA A 25 -6.97 -4.49 2.20
C ALA A 25 -5.64 -4.28 1.47
N ILE A 26 -4.53 -4.15 2.21
CA ILE A 26 -3.17 -4.02 1.64
C ILE A 26 -2.81 -5.25 0.81
N LEU A 27 -2.92 -6.46 1.40
CA LEU A 27 -2.53 -7.68 0.72
C LEU A 27 -3.39 -7.97 -0.52
N THR A 28 -4.70 -7.71 -0.44
CA THR A 28 -5.63 -7.89 -1.57
C THR A 28 -5.28 -6.97 -2.72
N ASN A 29 -4.96 -5.71 -2.45
CA ASN A 29 -4.60 -4.76 -3.49
C ASN A 29 -3.17 -4.99 -4.01
N LEU A 30 -2.21 -5.37 -3.17
CA LEU A 30 -0.88 -5.77 -3.63
C LEU A 30 -0.93 -6.95 -4.60
N LYS A 31 -1.84 -7.92 -4.41
CA LYS A 31 -2.05 -9.01 -5.39
C LYS A 31 -2.48 -8.52 -6.78
N ARG A 32 -3.16 -7.37 -6.87
CA ARG A 32 -3.62 -6.76 -8.14
C ARG A 32 -2.52 -5.98 -8.86
N VAL A 33 -1.53 -5.49 -8.11
CA VAL A 33 -0.36 -4.75 -8.62
C VAL A 33 0.71 -5.74 -9.06
N LYS A 34 1.36 -5.53 -10.20
CA LYS A 34 2.50 -6.36 -10.64
C LYS A 34 3.82 -5.90 -10.00
N PRO A 35 4.84 -6.76 -9.90
CA PRO A 35 6.18 -6.32 -9.54
C PRO A 35 6.66 -5.15 -10.43
N GLY A 36 7.17 -4.08 -9.81
CA GLY A 36 7.60 -2.84 -10.46
C GLY A 36 6.51 -1.77 -10.62
N GLU A 37 5.23 -2.12 -10.43
CA GLU A 37 4.13 -1.15 -10.41
C GLU A 37 3.98 -0.48 -9.03
N GLU A 38 3.35 0.69 -9.04
CA GLU A 38 3.19 1.54 -7.86
C GLU A 38 1.77 1.47 -7.29
N LEU A 39 1.68 1.40 -5.97
CA LEU A 39 0.46 1.45 -5.18
C LEU A 39 0.50 2.69 -4.29
N TYR A 40 -0.40 3.63 -4.51
CA TYR A 40 -0.64 4.74 -3.61
C TYR A 40 -1.66 4.33 -2.54
N VAL A 41 -1.30 4.54 -1.29
CA VAL A 41 -2.08 4.14 -0.12
C VAL A 41 -2.45 5.38 0.68
N LYS A 42 -3.74 5.53 0.96
CA LYS A 42 -4.28 6.54 1.87
C LYS A 42 -5.01 5.87 3.04
N ALA A 43 -4.75 6.33 4.25
CA ALA A 43 -5.36 5.82 5.49
C ALA A 43 -6.08 6.91 6.29
N GLY A 44 -7.11 6.49 7.03
CA GLY A 44 -7.71 7.27 8.11
C GLY A 44 -6.82 7.27 9.36
N GLU A 45 -7.13 8.14 10.33
CA GLU A 45 -6.33 8.30 11.57
C GLU A 45 -6.18 7.00 12.36
N ASP A 46 -7.29 6.29 12.55
CA ASP A 46 -7.33 5.07 13.36
C ASP A 46 -6.56 3.90 12.72
N GLN A 47 -6.23 4.02 11.44
CA GLN A 47 -5.57 2.98 10.66
C GLN A 47 -4.05 3.16 10.57
N ILE A 48 -3.52 4.32 10.97
CA ILE A 48 -2.10 4.69 10.80
C ILE A 48 -1.18 3.67 11.47
N LYS A 49 -1.50 3.27 12.70
CA LYS A 49 -0.67 2.34 13.47
C LYS A 49 -0.56 1.00 12.76
N GLU A 50 -1.71 0.39 12.42
CA GLU A 50 -1.76 -0.91 11.74
C GLU A 50 -1.11 -0.82 10.34
N LEU A 51 -1.34 0.28 9.61
CA LEU A 51 -0.68 0.53 8.33
C LEU A 51 0.85 0.53 8.49
N ASN A 52 1.39 1.30 9.43
CA ASN A 52 2.84 1.39 9.61
C ASN A 52 3.46 0.04 9.98
N GLU A 53 2.80 -0.73 10.85
CA GLU A 53 3.25 -2.07 11.23
C GLU A 53 3.29 -3.03 10.03
N ILE A 54 2.25 -3.04 9.18
CA ILE A 54 2.24 -3.91 7.99
C ILE A 54 3.22 -3.45 6.93
N LEU A 55 3.36 -2.14 6.70
CA LEU A 55 4.33 -1.62 5.73
C LEU A 55 5.76 -1.93 6.14
N ASP A 56 6.09 -1.79 7.43
CA ASP A 56 7.41 -2.15 7.95
C ASP A 56 7.70 -3.65 7.77
N LEU A 57 6.73 -4.52 8.10
CA LEU A 57 6.86 -5.96 7.90
C LEU A 57 7.09 -6.31 6.43
N LEU A 58 6.25 -5.79 5.53
CA LEU A 58 6.35 -6.08 4.10
C LEU A 58 7.63 -5.52 3.47
N ASN A 59 8.11 -4.38 3.95
CA ASN A 59 9.36 -3.77 3.49
C ASN A 59 10.59 -4.56 3.98
N ARG A 60 10.60 -5.03 5.24
CA ARG A 60 11.66 -5.89 5.79
C ARG A 60 11.79 -7.22 5.05
N HIS A 61 10.68 -7.77 4.56
CA HIS A 61 10.66 -8.99 3.75
C HIS A 61 10.85 -8.75 2.24
N GLU A 62 11.14 -7.51 1.85
CA GLU A 62 11.35 -7.10 0.45
C GLU A 62 10.16 -7.49 -0.45
N ILE A 63 8.93 -7.43 0.07
CA ILE A 63 7.70 -7.63 -0.70
C ILE A 63 7.31 -6.31 -1.37
N ILE A 64 7.50 -5.21 -0.65
CA ILE A 64 7.31 -3.85 -1.13
C ILE A 64 8.56 -3.02 -0.89
N LYS A 65 8.64 -1.88 -1.57
CA LYS A 65 9.53 -0.77 -1.26
C LYS A 65 8.71 0.50 -1.06
N ILE A 66 8.91 1.21 0.04
CA ILE A 66 8.35 2.55 0.20
C ILE A 66 9.14 3.51 -0.69
N ILE A 67 8.46 4.11 -1.68
CA ILE A 67 9.06 5.06 -2.63
C ILE A 67 8.95 6.47 -2.09
N THR A 68 7.77 6.84 -1.59
CA THR A 68 7.49 8.18 -1.06
C THR A 68 6.58 8.05 0.16
N LYS A 69 6.90 8.79 1.22
CA LYS A 69 6.01 9.04 2.36
C LYS A 69 5.62 10.51 2.32
N TYR A 70 4.37 10.82 1.97
CA TYR A 70 3.87 12.19 1.99
C TYR A 70 3.48 12.61 3.41
N SER A 71 2.91 11.67 4.17
CA SER A 71 2.53 11.84 5.57
C SER A 71 2.45 10.47 6.25
N ASP A 72 2.10 10.42 7.53
CA ASP A 72 1.79 9.16 8.21
C ASP A 72 0.53 8.46 7.66
N ARG A 73 -0.24 9.13 6.80
CA ARG A 73 -1.46 8.61 6.18
C ARG A 73 -1.31 8.26 4.71
N GLU A 74 -0.25 8.73 4.06
CA GLU A 74 -0.15 8.69 2.60
C GLU A 74 1.22 8.23 2.13
N TYR A 75 1.22 7.13 1.37
CA TYR A 75 2.42 6.44 0.90
C TYR A 75 2.32 6.08 -0.57
N ILE A 76 3.44 6.13 -1.28
CA ILE A 76 3.64 5.41 -2.55
C ILE A 76 4.54 4.23 -2.26
N LEU A 77 4.05 3.04 -2.59
CA LEU A 77 4.73 1.76 -2.46
C LEU A 77 5.00 1.22 -3.86
N MET A 78 6.09 0.48 -4.03
CA MET A 78 6.34 -0.33 -5.21
C MET A 78 6.34 -1.80 -4.81
N ARG A 79 5.64 -2.63 -5.57
CA ARG A 79 5.68 -4.08 -5.36
C ARG A 79 7.00 -4.64 -5.89
N LEU A 80 7.68 -5.47 -5.10
CA LEU A 80 8.94 -6.11 -5.47
C LEU A 80 8.76 -7.59 -5.86
N LYS A 81 7.90 -8.32 -5.13
CA LYS A 81 7.63 -9.76 -5.29
C LYS A 81 6.16 -10.02 -5.62
#